data_AF-A0A9P7PX17-F1
#
_entry.id   AF-A0A9P7PX17-F1
#
_cell.length_a   1.000
_cell.length_b   1.000
_cell.length_c   1.000
_cell.angle_alpha   90.00
_cell.angle_beta   90.00
_cell.angle_gamma   90.00
#
_symmetry.space_group_name_H-M   'P 1'
#
loop_
_entity.id
_entity.type
_entity.pdbx_description
1 polymer ?
#
loop_
_entity_poly.entity_id
_entity_poly.type
_entity_poly.pdbx_seq_one_letter_code
_entity_poly.pdbx_strand_id
1 'polypeptide(L)'
;MAAAGSMASQLNSKSPTIRRILREAAEMSKSPSKDYTAEPLESDLFEWHFTLRGPPNSDYSEGLYHGRIILPSTYPLRPPNFRFITPNGRFEANREICLSISGHHEETWQPAWGIRTAIVALRSFMETDARGQLGGLETTGEVRRRLARESRSFMCPTCARSNANIIRESEKQAAQSLSSEHPEVQIPSELSMGWKDELNSNAQVDEGVSSPASQRPESQENSADSAERAEKLSPTGVPDQRRSPRASRPLQSIANAPVGSHNSSFACLTPVVESTGRETSPQPRGDGNVLLWVDRAIVVLVIALVAILIKMFIT
;
A
#
# COMPACT_ATOMS: atom_id res chain seq x y z
N MET A 1 8.09 42.32 2.48
CA MET A 1 7.74 42.20 1.04
C MET A 1 8.81 41.35 0.36
N ALA A 2 8.38 40.56 -0.63
CA ALA A 2 9.16 39.72 -1.55
C ALA A 2 9.59 38.33 -1.07
N ALA A 3 8.87 37.30 -1.56
CA ALA A 3 9.40 36.02 -2.10
C ALA A 3 8.32 34.93 -2.33
N ALA A 4 7.02 35.26 -2.37
CA ALA A 4 5.94 34.27 -2.57
C ALA A 4 5.53 34.07 -4.05
N GLY A 5 6.41 34.35 -5.02
CA GLY A 5 6.06 34.23 -6.43
C GLY A 5 7.27 33.99 -7.30
N SER A 6 7.69 32.73 -7.48
CA SER A 6 8.70 32.42 -8.52
C SER A 6 8.84 30.94 -8.94
N MET A 7 8.02 29.97 -8.50
CA MET A 7 8.29 28.55 -8.86
C MET A 7 7.12 27.76 -9.46
N ALA A 8 5.94 28.38 -9.63
CA ALA A 8 4.92 27.82 -10.53
C ALA A 8 5.37 27.85 -12.01
N SER A 9 6.49 28.50 -12.33
CA SER A 9 6.97 28.79 -13.69
C SER A 9 7.88 27.71 -14.32
N GLN A 10 8.10 26.56 -13.66
CA GLN A 10 9.02 25.53 -14.19
C GLN A 10 8.52 24.08 -14.10
N LEU A 11 7.23 23.89 -13.79
CA LEU A 11 6.61 22.58 -13.85
C LEU A 11 6.07 22.37 -15.26
N ASN A 12 6.54 21.32 -15.94
CA ASN A 12 6.08 20.99 -17.28
C ASN A 12 4.59 20.55 -17.22
N SER A 13 3.68 21.52 -17.33
CA SER A 13 2.23 21.32 -17.34
C SER A 13 1.74 20.45 -18.51
N LYS A 14 2.64 20.07 -19.44
CA LYS A 14 2.37 19.09 -20.50
C LYS A 14 2.53 17.64 -20.04
N SER A 15 3.20 17.38 -18.91
CA SER A 15 3.31 16.01 -18.39
C SER A 15 1.94 15.51 -17.90
N PRO A 16 1.46 14.34 -18.37
CA PRO A 16 0.19 13.77 -17.92
C PRO A 16 0.18 13.50 -16.41
N THR A 17 1.32 13.10 -15.85
CA THR A 17 1.51 12.92 -14.40
C THR A 17 1.30 14.22 -13.64
N ILE A 18 1.92 15.31 -14.08
CA ILE A 18 1.79 16.62 -13.43
C ILE A 18 0.34 17.11 -13.53
N ARG A 19 -0.31 16.95 -14.69
CA ARG A 19 -1.74 17.28 -14.86
C ARG A 19 -2.62 16.48 -13.89
N ARG A 20 -2.33 15.19 -13.71
CA ARG A 20 -3.05 14.34 -12.75
C ARG A 20 -2.88 14.84 -11.32
N ILE A 21 -1.64 15.08 -10.88
CA ILE A 21 -1.34 15.56 -9.52
C ILE A 21 -2.03 16.89 -9.23
N LEU A 22 -1.96 17.86 -10.15
CA LEU A 22 -2.61 19.16 -9.99
C LEU A 22 -4.14 19.05 -9.92
N ARG A 23 -4.74 18.16 -10.72
CA ARG A 23 -6.18 17.88 -10.66
C ARG A 23 -6.59 17.33 -9.30
N GLU A 24 -5.82 16.38 -8.76
CA GLU A 24 -6.10 15.81 -7.45
C GLU A 24 -5.88 16.82 -6.31
N ALA A 25 -4.88 17.71 -6.42
CA ALA A 25 -4.68 18.78 -5.46
C ALA A 25 -5.87 19.77 -5.46
N ALA A 26 -6.36 20.11 -6.64
CA ALA A 26 -7.56 20.93 -6.79
C ALA A 26 -8.81 20.22 -6.25
N GLU A 27 -8.96 18.90 -6.48
CA GLU A 27 -10.05 18.11 -5.92
C GLU A 27 -10.02 18.11 -4.38
N MET A 28 -8.86 17.86 -3.78
CA MET A 28 -8.69 17.87 -2.32
C MET A 28 -9.03 19.23 -1.71
N SER A 29 -8.66 20.33 -2.39
CA SER A 29 -8.97 21.69 -1.96
C SER A 29 -10.45 22.07 -2.14
N LYS A 30 -11.09 21.58 -3.21
CA LYS A 30 -12.49 21.88 -3.54
C LYS A 30 -13.48 21.11 -2.66
N SER A 31 -13.14 19.88 -2.28
CA SER A 31 -13.97 19.05 -1.38
C SER A 31 -13.17 18.65 -0.13
N PRO A 32 -12.96 19.61 0.79
CA PRO A 32 -12.26 19.36 2.04
C PRO A 32 -13.02 18.37 2.92
N SER A 33 -12.29 17.55 3.67
CA SER A 33 -12.84 16.54 4.58
C SER A 33 -12.57 16.91 6.03
N LYS A 34 -13.47 16.51 6.93
CA LYS A 34 -13.27 16.64 8.40
C LYS A 34 -12.34 15.56 8.95
N ASP A 35 -12.22 14.44 8.24
CA ASP A 35 -11.49 13.26 8.68
C ASP A 35 -10.04 13.24 8.24
N TYR A 36 -9.72 13.93 7.15
CA TYR A 36 -8.37 13.97 6.62
C TYR A 36 -8.13 15.21 5.77
N THR A 37 -6.86 15.55 5.60
CA THR A 37 -6.38 16.53 4.63
C THR A 37 -5.09 16.01 4.00
N ALA A 38 -4.84 16.41 2.75
CA ALA A 38 -3.54 16.20 2.12
C ALA A 38 -3.27 17.29 1.09
N GLU A 39 -2.01 17.69 1.02
CA GLU A 39 -1.51 18.74 0.14
C GLU A 39 -0.09 18.40 -0.35
N PRO A 40 0.25 18.72 -1.61
CA PRO A 40 1.64 18.66 -2.07
C PRO A 40 2.50 19.67 -1.32
N LEU A 41 3.79 19.38 -1.15
CA LEU A 41 4.74 20.37 -0.67
C LEU A 41 4.93 21.49 -1.69
N GLU A 42 5.14 22.70 -1.20
CA GLU A 42 5.45 23.87 -2.05
C GLU A 42 6.76 23.67 -2.84
N SER A 43 7.70 22.89 -2.28
CA SER A 43 8.99 22.59 -2.88
C SER A 43 8.97 21.41 -3.86
N ASP A 44 8.02 20.49 -3.72
CA ASP A 44 7.97 19.26 -4.54
C ASP A 44 6.53 18.73 -4.65
N LEU A 45 6.00 18.69 -5.88
CA LEU A 45 4.67 18.17 -6.17
C LEU A 45 4.55 16.64 -6.03
N PHE A 46 5.67 15.91 -6.07
CA PHE A 46 5.70 14.46 -5.90
C PHE A 46 5.72 14.05 -4.44
N GLU A 47 5.88 15.00 -3.53
CA GLU A 47 5.82 14.76 -2.10
C GLU A 47 4.61 15.45 -1.50
N TRP A 48 3.73 14.66 -0.88
CA TRP A 48 2.54 15.17 -0.23
C TRP A 48 2.60 14.92 1.25
N HIS A 49 2.08 15.86 2.01
CA HIS A 49 1.84 15.71 3.42
C HIS A 49 0.35 15.45 3.64
N PHE A 50 0.02 14.48 4.50
CA PHE A 50 -1.35 14.22 4.89
C PHE A 50 -1.47 14.23 6.41
N THR A 51 -2.66 14.58 6.89
CA THR A 51 -3.05 14.40 8.28
C THR A 51 -4.43 13.76 8.32
N LEU A 52 -4.59 12.67 9.07
CA LEU A 52 -5.87 11.98 9.20
C LEU A 52 -6.25 11.75 10.67
N ARG A 53 -7.56 11.72 10.91
CA ARG A 53 -8.16 11.24 12.16
C ARG A 53 -8.11 9.72 12.17
N GLY A 54 -7.79 9.14 13.32
CA GLY A 54 -7.88 7.69 13.49
C GLY A 54 -9.28 7.16 13.18
N PRO A 55 -9.39 5.87 12.80
CA PRO A 55 -10.69 5.21 12.65
C PRO A 55 -11.54 5.30 13.91
N PRO A 56 -12.85 5.57 13.81
CA PRO A 56 -13.73 5.60 14.98
C PRO A 56 -13.82 4.22 15.61
N ASN A 57 -14.17 4.13 16.89
CA ASN A 57 -14.35 2.86 17.60
C ASN A 57 -13.11 1.94 17.59
N SER A 58 -11.92 2.50 17.41
CA SER A 58 -10.64 1.78 17.44
C SER A 58 -9.71 2.35 18.51
N ASP A 59 -8.58 1.66 18.76
CA ASP A 59 -7.50 2.16 19.63
C ASP A 59 -6.87 3.47 19.13
N TYR A 60 -7.17 3.88 17.90
CA TYR A 60 -6.64 5.07 17.24
C TYR A 60 -7.63 6.25 17.23
N SER A 61 -8.87 6.05 17.66
CA SER A 61 -9.99 7.00 17.51
C SER A 61 -9.72 8.42 18.00
N GLU A 62 -8.99 8.58 19.11
CA GLU A 62 -8.64 9.88 19.69
C GLU A 62 -7.43 10.57 19.00
N GLY A 63 -6.78 9.86 18.08
CA GLY A 63 -5.52 10.25 17.47
C GLY A 63 -5.64 11.03 16.17
N LEU A 64 -4.63 11.87 15.94
CA LEU A 64 -4.41 12.61 14.70
C LEU A 64 -3.02 12.28 14.18
N TYR A 65 -2.94 11.75 12.97
CA TYR A 65 -1.71 11.15 12.46
C TYR A 65 -1.25 11.88 11.21
N HIS A 66 -0.04 12.43 11.28
CA HIS A 66 0.61 13.10 10.16
C HIS A 66 1.58 12.16 9.46
N GLY A 67 1.65 12.26 8.14
CA GLY A 67 2.49 11.41 7.30
C GLY A 67 2.79 12.02 5.94
N ARG A 68 3.50 11.25 5.14
CA ARG A 68 3.95 11.59 3.79
C ARG A 68 3.47 10.57 2.77
N ILE A 69 3.13 11.06 1.59
CA ILE A 69 2.90 10.27 0.38
C ILE A 69 3.97 10.66 -0.62
N ILE A 70 4.74 9.67 -1.09
CA ILE A 70 5.77 9.88 -2.10
C ILE A 70 5.27 9.29 -3.41
N LEU A 71 5.06 10.14 -4.41
CA LEU A 71 4.57 9.77 -5.73
C LEU A 71 5.76 9.42 -6.63
N PRO A 72 5.74 8.28 -7.34
CA PRO A 72 6.73 7.99 -8.35
C PRO A 72 6.59 8.94 -9.55
N SER A 73 7.66 9.12 -10.32
CA SER A 73 7.62 9.90 -11.58
C SER A 73 6.64 9.32 -12.61
N THR A 74 6.28 8.05 -12.48
CA THR A 74 5.32 7.33 -13.31
C THR A 74 3.89 7.34 -12.74
N TYR A 75 3.60 8.10 -11.69
CA TYR A 75 2.24 8.23 -11.15
C TYR A 75 1.26 8.76 -12.24
N PRO A 76 0.02 8.29 -12.34
CA PRO A 76 -0.65 7.29 -11.50
C PRO A 76 -0.50 5.85 -12.00
N LEU A 77 0.38 5.56 -12.99
CA LEU A 77 0.56 4.20 -13.50
C LEU A 77 1.17 3.27 -12.46
N ARG A 78 2.03 3.81 -11.58
CA ARG A 78 2.54 3.11 -10.40
C ARG A 78 1.97 3.70 -9.10
N PRO A 79 1.78 2.87 -8.07
CA PRO A 79 1.27 3.31 -6.78
C PRO A 79 2.25 4.23 -6.04
N PRO A 80 1.75 5.05 -5.11
CA PRO A 80 2.57 5.85 -4.21
C PRO A 80 3.17 5.01 -3.06
N ASN A 81 4.16 5.59 -2.36
CA ASN A 81 4.65 5.07 -1.08
C ASN A 81 4.14 5.92 0.09
N PHE A 82 3.89 5.28 1.22
CA PHE A 82 3.36 5.94 2.42
C PHE A 82 4.32 5.81 3.59
N ARG A 83 4.38 6.87 4.42
CA ARG A 83 5.10 6.88 5.69
C ARG A 83 4.31 7.67 6.71
N PHE A 84 4.12 7.14 7.91
CA PHE A 84 3.67 7.97 9.03
C PHE A 84 4.86 8.67 9.66
N ILE A 85 4.74 9.96 9.96
CA ILE A 85 5.75 10.69 10.75
C ILE A 85 5.34 10.63 12.22
N THR A 86 4.05 10.79 12.50
CA THR A 86 3.52 10.69 13.86
C THR A 86 3.54 9.23 14.35
N PRO A 87 4.19 8.93 15.49
CA PRO A 87 4.13 7.60 16.08
C PRO A 87 2.69 7.18 16.41
N ASN A 88 2.28 5.99 15.98
CA ASN A 88 0.89 5.53 16.11
C ASN A 88 0.76 4.11 16.70
N GLY A 89 1.86 3.35 16.81
CA GLY A 89 1.87 2.00 17.36
C GLY A 89 1.43 0.90 16.39
N ARG A 90 0.93 1.26 15.20
CA ARG A 90 0.57 0.33 14.10
C ARG A 90 1.67 0.24 13.05
N PHE A 91 2.28 1.37 12.76
CA PHE A 91 3.34 1.54 11.78
C PHE A 91 4.54 2.21 12.43
N GLU A 92 5.74 1.78 12.05
CA GLU A 92 6.99 2.42 12.45
C GLU A 92 7.08 3.82 11.83
N ALA A 93 7.40 4.82 12.66
CA ALA A 93 7.50 6.20 12.20
C ALA A 93 8.67 6.37 11.23
N ASN A 94 8.45 7.14 10.16
CA ASN A 94 9.36 7.42 9.05
C ASN A 94 9.80 6.19 8.24
N ARG A 95 9.18 5.03 8.44
CA ARG A 95 9.41 3.84 7.62
C ARG A 95 8.35 3.71 6.52
N GLU A 96 8.77 3.16 5.38
CA GLU A 96 7.84 2.79 4.32
C GLU A 96 6.90 1.68 4.76
N ILE A 97 5.65 1.84 4.38
CA ILE A 97 4.57 0.91 4.68
C ILE A 97 4.25 0.11 3.43
N CYS A 98 4.26 -1.22 3.56
CA CYS A 98 3.76 -2.11 2.54
C CYS A 98 2.25 -2.33 2.72
N LEU A 99 1.46 -1.90 1.73
CA LEU A 99 0.02 -2.12 1.58
C LEU A 99 -0.28 -2.55 0.16
N SER A 100 -1.45 -3.17 -0.08
CA SER A 100 -1.94 -3.49 -1.44
C SER A 100 -2.16 -2.27 -2.34
N ILE A 101 -2.06 -1.06 -1.79
CA ILE A 101 -2.15 0.21 -2.54
C ILE A 101 -0.80 0.93 -2.64
N SER A 102 0.30 0.29 -2.23
CA SER A 102 1.64 0.88 -2.17
C SER A 102 2.57 0.34 -3.26
N GLY A 103 3.74 0.98 -3.43
CA GLY A 103 4.85 0.54 -4.31
C GLY A 103 5.23 -0.94 -4.24
N HIS A 104 4.94 -1.61 -3.12
CA HIS A 104 5.29 -3.01 -2.91
C HIS A 104 4.35 -3.99 -3.64
N HIS A 105 3.17 -3.53 -4.05
CA HIS A 105 2.11 -4.32 -4.67
C HIS A 105 1.58 -3.61 -5.92
N GLU A 106 2.45 -3.43 -6.93
CA GLU A 106 2.09 -2.77 -8.18
C GLU A 106 0.95 -3.50 -8.92
N GLU A 107 0.85 -4.82 -8.75
CA GLU A 107 -0.15 -5.69 -9.39
C GLU A 107 -1.58 -5.45 -8.92
N THR A 108 -1.78 -4.95 -7.70
CA THR A 108 -3.10 -4.65 -7.15
C THR A 108 -3.49 -3.18 -7.27
N TRP A 109 -2.56 -2.31 -7.68
CA TRP A 109 -2.82 -0.90 -7.88
C TRP A 109 -3.64 -0.64 -9.14
N GLN A 110 -4.61 0.27 -9.03
CA GLN A 110 -5.36 0.76 -10.19
C GLN A 110 -5.07 2.26 -10.41
N PRO A 111 -4.63 2.69 -11.60
CA PRO A 111 -4.38 4.12 -11.90
C PRO A 111 -5.61 5.03 -11.76
N ALA A 112 -6.81 4.45 -11.65
CA ALA A 112 -8.05 5.15 -11.34
C ALA A 112 -8.10 5.62 -9.88
N TRP A 113 -7.37 4.99 -8.96
CA TRP A 113 -7.32 5.40 -7.56
C TRP A 113 -6.46 6.65 -7.40
N GLY A 114 -7.02 7.68 -6.77
CA GLY A 114 -6.31 8.91 -6.43
C GLY A 114 -5.82 8.95 -4.97
N ILE A 115 -5.17 10.04 -4.61
CA ILE A 115 -4.70 10.39 -3.27
C ILE A 115 -5.83 10.29 -2.25
N ARG A 116 -7.03 10.78 -2.57
CA ARG A 116 -8.20 10.67 -1.70
C ARG A 116 -8.52 9.22 -1.34
N THR A 117 -8.66 8.37 -2.35
CA THR A 117 -8.94 6.94 -2.19
C THR A 117 -7.83 6.26 -1.40
N ALA A 118 -6.58 6.59 -1.70
CA ALA A 118 -5.41 6.07 -1.00
C ALA A 118 -5.41 6.42 0.50
N ILE A 119 -5.75 7.66 0.88
CA ILE A 119 -5.83 8.09 2.29
C ILE A 119 -6.95 7.38 3.02
N VAL A 120 -8.13 7.24 2.39
CA VAL A 120 -9.26 6.51 2.97
C VAL A 120 -8.89 5.04 3.22
N ALA A 121 -8.26 4.40 2.24
CA ALA A 121 -7.77 3.03 2.39
C ALA A 121 -6.69 2.93 3.48
N LEU A 122 -5.71 3.84 3.51
CA LEU A 122 -4.67 3.90 4.55
C LEU A 122 -5.26 4.01 5.95
N ARG A 123 -6.31 4.83 6.11
CA ARG A 123 -7.04 4.96 7.38
C ARG A 123 -7.67 3.62 7.79
N SER A 124 -8.36 2.94 6.89
CA SER A 124 -8.95 1.62 7.17
C SER A 124 -7.89 0.56 7.49
N PHE A 125 -6.71 0.62 6.86
CA PHE A 125 -5.60 -0.28 7.16
C PHE A 125 -5.03 -0.12 8.58
N MET A 126 -5.33 0.98 9.28
CA MET A 126 -4.91 1.11 10.68
C MET A 126 -5.58 0.07 11.58
N GLU A 127 -6.80 -0.35 11.24
CA GLU A 127 -7.59 -1.30 12.05
C GLU A 127 -7.17 -2.75 11.86
N THR A 128 -6.35 -3.04 10.85
CA THR A 128 -5.87 -4.40 10.58
C THR A 128 -4.66 -4.76 11.46
N ASP A 129 -4.35 -6.05 11.57
CA ASP A 129 -3.15 -6.53 12.27
C ASP A 129 -1.88 -6.36 11.45
N ALA A 130 -0.73 -6.16 12.12
CA ALA A 130 0.56 -6.02 11.45
C ALA A 130 1.03 -7.29 10.73
N ARG A 131 0.84 -8.47 11.33
CA ARG A 131 1.18 -9.78 10.74
C ARG A 131 2.55 -9.82 10.05
N GLY A 132 3.55 -9.15 10.63
CA GLY A 132 4.90 -9.08 10.06
C GLY A 132 5.06 -8.27 8.77
N GLN A 133 4.06 -7.45 8.37
CA GLN A 133 4.17 -6.59 7.20
C GLN A 133 5.33 -5.59 7.34
N LEU A 134 5.94 -5.19 6.22
CA LEU A 134 6.99 -4.18 6.22
C LEU A 134 6.47 -2.85 6.79
N GLY A 135 7.20 -2.33 7.77
CA GLY A 135 6.83 -1.10 8.48
C GLY A 135 5.70 -1.26 9.49
N GLY A 136 5.15 -2.48 9.68
CA GLY A 136 4.20 -2.77 10.75
C GLY A 136 4.86 -2.90 12.12
N LEU A 137 4.15 -2.50 13.17
CA LEU A 137 4.57 -2.65 14.55
C LEU A 137 3.50 -3.39 15.35
N GLU A 138 3.94 -4.38 16.13
CA GLU A 138 3.08 -5.09 17.08
C GLU A 138 3.19 -4.42 18.46
N THR A 139 2.11 -3.76 18.87
CA THR A 139 2.01 -3.08 20.17
C THR A 139 0.69 -3.40 20.84
N THR A 140 0.61 -3.18 22.15
CA THR A 140 -0.64 -3.34 22.89
C THR A 140 -1.61 -2.19 22.60
N GLY A 141 -2.91 -2.45 22.71
CA GLY A 141 -3.94 -1.42 22.55
C GLY A 141 -3.78 -0.25 23.52
N GLU A 142 -3.22 -0.49 24.71
CA GLU A 142 -2.90 0.58 25.67
C GLU A 142 -1.84 1.55 25.13
N VAL A 143 -0.77 1.02 24.53
CA VAL A 143 0.27 1.85 23.90
C VAL A 143 -0.33 2.65 22.74
N ARG A 144 -1.16 2.03 21.91
CA ARG A 144 -1.85 2.70 20.79
C ARG A 144 -2.73 3.85 21.27
N ARG A 145 -3.56 3.63 22.30
CA ARG A 145 -4.42 4.68 22.90
C ARG A 145 -3.62 5.80 23.56
N ARG A 146 -2.46 5.49 24.15
CA ARG A 146 -1.55 6.51 24.68
C ARG A 146 -0.97 7.38 23.56
N LEU A 147 -0.43 6.74 22.51
CA LEU A 147 0.10 7.43 21.34
C LEU A 147 -0.99 8.25 20.62
N ALA A 148 -2.23 7.75 20.55
CA ALA A 148 -3.36 8.49 20.02
C ALA A 148 -3.56 9.82 20.74
N ARG A 149 -3.52 9.85 22.08
CA ARG A 149 -3.64 11.11 22.84
C ARG A 149 -2.46 12.06 22.59
N GLU A 150 -1.23 11.54 22.59
CA GLU A 150 0.00 12.33 22.37
C GLU A 150 0.10 12.88 20.93
N SER A 151 -0.46 12.16 19.96
CA SER A 151 -0.40 12.51 18.53
C SER A 151 -1.03 13.86 18.19
N ARG A 152 -1.96 14.35 19.01
CA ARG A 152 -2.69 15.62 18.77
C ARG A 152 -1.77 16.84 18.87
N SER A 153 -0.83 16.81 19.81
CA SER A 153 0.18 17.85 20.03
C SER A 153 1.45 17.66 19.21
N PHE A 154 1.55 16.57 18.43
CA PHE A 154 2.68 16.34 17.55
C PHE A 154 2.82 17.50 16.56
N MET A 155 4.05 18.00 16.39
CA MET A 155 4.39 19.04 15.44
C MET A 155 5.23 18.44 14.31
N CYS A 156 4.80 18.68 13.07
CA CYS A 156 5.58 18.27 11.91
C CYS A 156 6.83 19.16 11.76
N PRO A 157 8.03 18.59 11.57
CA PRO A 157 9.26 19.37 11.38
C PRO A 157 9.27 20.15 10.06
N THR A 158 8.58 19.66 9.02
CA THR A 158 8.50 20.34 7.72
C THR A 158 7.41 21.41 7.70
N CYS A 159 6.21 21.09 8.20
CA CYS A 159 5.07 22.02 8.14
C CYS A 159 5.06 23.06 9.26
N ALA A 160 5.84 22.85 10.34
CA ALA A 160 5.82 23.66 11.57
C ALA A 160 4.41 23.87 12.18
N ARG A 161 3.47 22.95 11.91
CA ARG A 161 2.09 22.97 12.40
C ARG A 161 1.83 21.72 13.23
N SER A 162 0.99 21.85 14.25
CA SER A 162 0.52 20.71 15.04
C SER A 162 -0.63 19.98 14.35
N ASN A 163 -0.75 18.67 14.59
CA ASN A 163 -1.80 17.85 13.99
C ASN A 163 -3.21 18.39 14.31
N ALA A 164 -3.42 18.84 15.56
CA ALA A 164 -4.68 19.47 15.97
C ALA A 164 -5.01 20.75 15.19
N ASN A 165 -4.00 21.59 14.92
CA ASN A 165 -4.21 22.83 14.16
C ASN A 165 -4.53 22.54 12.69
N ILE A 166 -3.84 21.58 12.08
CA ILE A 166 -4.06 21.18 10.68
C ILE A 166 -5.50 20.69 10.49
N ILE A 167 -5.96 19.77 11.33
CA ILE A 167 -7.31 19.21 11.22
C ILE A 167 -8.39 20.24 11.56
N ARG A 168 -8.18 21.09 12.57
CA ARG A 168 -9.11 22.18 12.89
C ARG A 168 -9.31 23.11 11.69
N GLU A 169 -8.26 23.40 10.94
CA GLU A 169 -8.37 24.23 9.74
C GLU A 169 -9.15 23.51 8.63
N SER A 170 -8.86 22.22 8.40
CA SER A 170 -9.61 21.38 7.46
C SER A 170 -11.11 21.32 7.80
N GLU A 171 -11.45 21.25 9.08
CA GLU A 171 -12.85 21.26 9.54
C GLU A 171 -13.55 22.58 9.25
N LYS A 172 -12.87 23.71 9.44
CA LYS A 172 -13.43 25.03 9.09
C LYS A 172 -13.67 25.13 7.59
N GLN A 173 -12.72 24.68 6.77
CA GLN A 173 -12.86 24.66 5.32
C GLN A 173 -14.04 23.78 4.89
N ALA A 174 -14.18 22.59 5.49
CA ALA A 174 -15.32 21.69 5.26
C ALA A 174 -16.67 22.26 5.74
N ALA A 175 -16.68 23.01 6.84
CA ALA A 175 -17.89 23.70 7.31
C ALA A 175 -18.28 24.84 6.37
N GLN A 176 -17.30 25.62 5.90
CA GLN A 176 -17.52 26.71 4.95
C GLN A 176 -18.06 26.17 3.62
N SER A 177 -17.46 25.13 3.05
CA SER A 177 -17.90 24.53 1.78
C SER A 177 -19.34 23.98 1.81
N LEU A 178 -19.83 23.56 2.98
CA LEU A 178 -21.22 23.13 3.18
C LEU A 178 -22.20 24.30 3.35
N SER A 179 -21.72 25.44 3.86
CA SER A 179 -22.54 26.63 4.14
C SER A 179 -22.64 27.59 2.96
N SER A 180 -21.67 27.57 2.05
CA SER A 180 -21.63 28.45 0.89
C SER A 180 -22.02 27.72 -0.39
N GLU A 181 -23.19 28.03 -0.94
CA GLU A 181 -23.37 27.99 -2.39
C GLU A 181 -22.46 29.07 -2.99
N HIS A 182 -21.23 28.72 -3.38
CA HIS A 182 -20.31 29.65 -4.05
C HIS A 182 -19.63 28.98 -5.25
N PRO A 183 -19.20 29.79 -6.23
CA PRO A 183 -19.29 29.52 -7.66
C PRO A 183 -18.13 28.64 -8.10
N GLU A 184 -18.31 28.02 -9.27
CA GLU A 184 -17.28 27.29 -9.99
C GLU A 184 -15.90 27.96 -9.89
N VAL A 185 -14.97 27.32 -9.16
CA VAL A 185 -13.56 27.67 -9.18
C VAL A 185 -13.10 27.55 -10.64
N GLN A 186 -12.84 28.70 -11.26
CA GLN A 186 -12.35 28.75 -12.64
C GLN A 186 -10.97 28.11 -12.68
N ILE A 187 -10.96 26.85 -13.13
CA ILE A 187 -9.75 26.21 -13.64
C ILE A 187 -9.20 27.16 -14.72
N PRO A 188 -7.91 27.57 -14.67
CA PRO A 188 -7.33 28.37 -15.73
C PRO A 188 -7.69 27.77 -17.09
N SER A 189 -8.20 28.58 -18.02
CA SER A 189 -8.72 28.15 -19.33
C SER A 189 -7.75 27.26 -20.11
N GLU A 190 -6.45 27.42 -19.85
CA GLU A 190 -5.32 26.62 -20.36
C GLU A 190 -5.39 25.12 -20.00
N LEU A 191 -6.10 24.74 -18.94
CA LEU A 191 -6.30 23.34 -18.52
C LEU A 191 -7.70 22.81 -18.89
N SER A 192 -8.62 23.69 -19.29
CA SER A 192 -10.02 23.37 -19.63
C SER A 192 -10.17 22.91 -21.09
N MET A 193 -9.45 23.53 -22.02
CA MET A 193 -9.63 23.25 -23.45
C MET A 193 -8.87 22.02 -23.97
N GLY A 194 -7.84 21.52 -23.29
CA GLY A 194 -7.08 20.37 -23.77
C GLY A 194 -7.77 19.00 -23.62
N TRP A 195 -8.89 18.92 -22.89
CA TRP A 195 -9.49 17.64 -22.48
C TRP A 195 -10.72 17.22 -23.28
N LYS A 196 -11.36 18.14 -24.01
CA LYS A 196 -12.53 17.80 -24.84
C LYS A 196 -12.11 17.22 -26.20
N ASP A 197 -10.96 17.64 -26.70
CA ASP A 197 -10.53 17.30 -28.05
C ASP A 197 -9.84 15.92 -28.14
N GLU A 198 -9.08 15.51 -27.10
CA GLU A 198 -8.36 14.22 -27.08
C GLU A 198 -9.28 12.98 -26.90
N LEU A 199 -10.44 13.16 -26.26
CA LEU A 199 -11.46 12.11 -26.12
C LEU A 199 -12.33 11.97 -27.39
N ASN A 200 -12.51 13.05 -28.14
CA ASN A 200 -13.29 13.04 -29.38
C ASN A 200 -12.46 12.57 -30.59
N SER A 201 -11.14 12.77 -30.57
CA SER A 201 -10.24 12.37 -31.67
C SER A 201 -9.97 10.86 -31.75
N ASN A 202 -10.14 10.10 -30.66
CA ASN A 202 -9.93 8.65 -30.64
C ASN A 202 -11.21 7.83 -30.92
N ALA A 203 -12.35 8.47 -31.15
CA ALA A 203 -13.63 7.79 -31.43
C ALA A 203 -13.93 7.62 -32.94
N GLN A 204 -13.01 8.01 -33.82
CA GLN A 204 -13.33 8.14 -35.25
C GLN A 204 -12.23 7.58 -36.17
N VAL A 205 -11.86 6.31 -36.01
CA VAL A 205 -11.25 5.52 -37.10
C VAL A 205 -11.62 4.04 -36.95
N ASP A 206 -12.81 3.66 -37.41
CA ASP A 206 -13.01 2.40 -38.17
C ASP A 206 -14.47 2.37 -38.67
N GLU A 207 -14.69 2.86 -39.89
CA GLU A 207 -15.82 2.47 -40.73
C GLU A 207 -15.52 2.86 -42.18
N GLY A 208 -15.47 1.85 -43.06
CA GLY A 208 -15.85 1.98 -44.45
C GLY A 208 -14.74 1.81 -45.49
N VAL A 209 -14.62 0.60 -46.05
CA VAL A 209 -14.52 0.45 -47.50
C VAL A 209 -15.48 -0.65 -47.97
N SER A 210 -16.34 -0.23 -48.88
CA SER A 210 -17.51 -0.86 -49.49
C SER A 210 -17.21 -1.98 -50.50
N SER A 211 -18.16 -2.92 -50.62
CA SER A 211 -18.27 -3.96 -51.65
C SER A 211 -18.42 -3.41 -53.08
N PRO A 212 -18.23 -4.28 -54.11
CA PRO A 212 -19.40 -4.62 -54.92
C PRO A 212 -19.56 -6.13 -55.19
N ALA A 213 -20.74 -6.48 -55.71
CA ALA A 213 -21.40 -7.77 -55.66
C ALA A 213 -21.08 -8.77 -56.80
N SER A 214 -21.51 -10.01 -56.51
CA SER A 214 -21.96 -11.09 -57.42
C SER A 214 -20.92 -11.97 -58.12
N GLN A 215 -20.84 -13.23 -57.68
CA GLN A 215 -21.39 -14.42 -58.38
C GLN A 215 -21.07 -15.70 -57.59
N ARG A 216 -22.02 -16.66 -57.57
CA ARG A 216 -21.86 -18.05 -57.11
C ARG A 216 -21.96 -18.95 -58.35
N PRO A 217 -21.17 -20.03 -58.46
CA PRO A 217 -21.69 -21.40 -58.25
C PRO A 217 -20.69 -22.28 -57.45
N GLU A 218 -21.17 -23.21 -56.60
CA GLU A 218 -21.02 -24.70 -56.74
C GLU A 218 -19.55 -25.19 -56.73
N SER A 219 -19.10 -26.26 -56.09
CA SER A 219 -19.64 -27.40 -55.32
C SER A 219 -18.43 -28.19 -54.80
N GLN A 220 -18.68 -29.29 -54.08
CA GLN A 220 -17.78 -30.43 -53.78
C GLN A 220 -17.12 -30.47 -52.39
N GLU A 221 -17.85 -31.17 -51.52
CA GLU A 221 -17.34 -32.05 -50.48
C GLU A 221 -16.25 -32.98 -51.02
N ASN A 222 -15.20 -33.21 -50.24
CA ASN A 222 -14.59 -34.53 -50.11
C ASN A 222 -13.97 -34.71 -48.73
N SER A 223 -14.13 -35.93 -48.25
CA SER A 223 -14.00 -36.48 -46.92
C SER A 223 -12.63 -37.14 -46.62
N ALA A 224 -12.34 -37.27 -45.32
CA ALA A 224 -11.52 -38.32 -44.67
C ALA A 224 -9.99 -38.31 -44.97
N ASP A 225 -9.06 -38.81 -44.16
CA ASP A 225 -9.08 -39.58 -42.93
C ASP A 225 -7.68 -39.51 -42.26
N SER A 226 -7.67 -39.59 -40.93
CA SER A 226 -6.74 -40.28 -40.01
C SER A 226 -5.19 -40.19 -40.02
N ALA A 227 -4.71 -40.04 -38.77
CA ALA A 227 -3.60 -40.74 -38.08
C ALA A 227 -2.15 -40.41 -38.49
N GLU A 228 -1.37 -39.75 -37.63
CA GLU A 228 -0.62 -40.30 -36.49
C GLU A 228 0.84 -40.52 -36.89
N ARG A 229 1.78 -39.87 -36.17
CA ARG A 229 2.84 -40.55 -35.40
C ARG A 229 3.87 -39.54 -34.87
N ALA A 230 3.93 -39.52 -33.54
CA ALA A 230 5.00 -38.93 -32.74
C ALA A 230 6.29 -39.77 -32.82
N GLU A 231 7.43 -39.12 -32.61
CA GLU A 231 8.50 -39.47 -31.63
C GLU A 231 9.63 -38.43 -31.80
N LYS A 232 9.91 -37.61 -30.77
CA LYS A 232 10.96 -37.78 -29.73
C LYS A 232 12.37 -37.76 -30.31
N LEU A 233 13.30 -36.96 -29.77
CA LEU A 233 14.10 -37.38 -28.61
C LEU A 233 14.74 -36.18 -27.87
N SER A 234 14.73 -36.26 -26.54
CA SER A 234 15.63 -35.56 -25.61
C SER A 234 16.73 -36.54 -25.11
N PRO A 235 17.59 -36.24 -24.10
CA PRO A 235 19.02 -36.58 -24.10
C PRO A 235 19.44 -37.73 -23.16
N THR A 236 20.68 -38.20 -23.33
CA THR A 236 21.47 -39.06 -22.39
C THR A 236 22.93 -39.01 -22.87
N GLY A 237 24.03 -39.18 -22.12
CA GLY A 237 24.36 -39.81 -20.83
C GLY A 237 25.86 -40.23 -20.91
N VAL A 238 26.54 -40.30 -19.77
CA VAL A 238 28.02 -40.31 -19.49
C VAL A 238 28.78 -41.62 -19.88
N PRO A 239 30.14 -41.66 -19.85
CA PRO A 239 30.78 -42.58 -18.89
C PRO A 239 32.08 -42.08 -18.18
N ASP A 240 32.41 -42.83 -17.12
CA ASP A 240 33.36 -42.70 -15.99
C ASP A 240 34.82 -43.12 -16.29
N GLN A 241 35.83 -42.57 -15.58
CA GLN A 241 36.96 -43.32 -14.95
C GLN A 241 37.93 -42.48 -14.06
N ARG A 242 37.81 -42.70 -12.74
CA ARG A 242 38.77 -42.76 -11.60
C ARG A 242 40.31 -42.48 -11.76
N ARG A 243 40.86 -41.53 -10.95
CA ARG A 243 41.99 -41.71 -9.98
C ARG A 243 42.32 -40.41 -9.18
N SER A 244 42.61 -40.57 -7.88
CA SER A 244 43.14 -39.56 -6.92
C SER A 244 44.68 -39.76 -6.73
N PRO A 245 45.52 -38.84 -6.16
CA PRO A 245 45.40 -38.37 -4.76
C PRO A 245 45.97 -36.96 -4.36
N ARG A 246 45.43 -36.43 -3.25
CA ARG A 246 46.05 -35.77 -2.05
C ARG A 246 47.19 -34.69 -2.13
N ALA A 247 46.86 -33.52 -1.55
CA ALA A 247 47.57 -32.68 -0.54
C ALA A 247 48.48 -31.47 -0.88
N SER A 248 48.31 -30.47 0.01
CA SER A 248 49.25 -29.52 0.64
C SER A 248 49.49 -28.11 0.05
N ARG A 249 49.16 -27.11 0.89
CA ARG A 249 49.72 -25.75 1.00
C ARG A 249 51.26 -25.76 1.11
N PRO A 250 51.91 -24.61 0.86
CA PRO A 250 52.86 -24.09 1.85
C PRO A 250 52.71 -22.60 2.19
N LEU A 251 53.22 -22.29 3.38
CA LEU A 251 53.42 -20.99 4.05
C LEU A 251 54.60 -20.21 3.44
N GLN A 252 54.61 -18.89 3.63
CA GLN A 252 55.84 -18.08 3.76
C GLN A 252 55.80 -17.25 5.05
N SER A 253 56.96 -17.14 5.69
CA SER A 253 57.24 -16.56 7.01
C SER A 253 58.42 -15.57 6.92
N ILE A 254 58.62 -14.82 8.02
CA ILE A 254 59.82 -14.07 8.49
C ILE A 254 59.75 -12.55 8.23
N ALA A 255 60.00 -11.61 9.15
CA ALA A 255 60.09 -11.59 10.63
C ALA A 255 60.26 -10.12 11.13
N ASN A 256 60.08 -9.94 12.46
CA ASN A 256 60.79 -9.06 13.41
C ASN A 256 59.93 -8.10 14.26
N ALA A 257 60.06 -8.27 15.58
CA ALA A 257 59.66 -7.37 16.67
C ALA A 257 60.88 -6.55 17.17
N PRO A 258 60.73 -5.56 18.10
CA PRO A 258 60.65 -5.89 19.53
C PRO A 258 59.77 -5.00 20.45
N VAL A 259 59.22 -5.66 21.47
CA VAL A 259 59.15 -5.33 22.92
C VAL A 259 58.53 -4.00 23.42
N GLY A 260 57.47 -4.14 24.22
CA GLY A 260 56.99 -3.18 25.22
C GLY A 260 55.99 -3.85 26.18
N SER A 261 56.48 -4.25 27.36
CA SER A 261 55.77 -4.94 28.45
C SER A 261 54.80 -4.01 29.20
N HIS A 262 53.62 -4.50 29.63
CA HIS A 262 53.16 -4.44 31.03
C HIS A 262 52.00 -5.41 31.28
N ASN A 263 52.25 -6.34 32.20
CA ASN A 263 51.32 -7.29 32.82
C ASN A 263 50.28 -6.60 33.71
N SER A 264 49.07 -7.17 33.80
CA SER A 264 48.48 -7.66 35.07
C SER A 264 47.17 -8.40 34.80
N SER A 265 47.14 -9.68 35.19
CA SER A 265 46.01 -10.60 35.19
C SER A 265 45.26 -10.55 36.52
N PHE A 266 43.95 -10.76 36.53
CA PHE A 266 43.26 -11.44 37.62
C PHE A 266 42.15 -12.36 37.08
N ALA A 267 42.04 -13.51 37.75
CA ALA A 267 41.33 -14.74 37.42
C ALA A 267 39.79 -14.63 37.49
N CYS A 268 39.05 -15.29 36.60
CA CYS A 268 38.34 -16.57 36.84
C CYS A 268 37.54 -16.64 38.15
N LEU A 269 36.21 -16.56 38.07
CA LEU A 269 35.26 -17.43 38.80
C LEU A 269 33.90 -17.38 38.05
N THR A 270 33.44 -18.53 37.58
CA THR A 270 32.05 -18.78 37.15
C THR A 270 31.20 -19.12 38.37
N PRO A 271 29.91 -18.72 38.40
CA PRO A 271 28.93 -19.42 39.22
C PRO A 271 28.10 -20.36 38.34
N VAL A 272 28.12 -21.63 38.71
CA VAL A 272 27.15 -22.66 38.34
C VAL A 272 25.88 -22.41 39.17
N VAL A 273 24.73 -22.21 38.53
CA VAL A 273 23.40 -22.29 39.18
C VAL A 273 22.45 -23.08 38.28
N GLU A 274 22.35 -24.37 38.62
CA GLU A 274 21.14 -25.15 38.84
C GLU A 274 19.96 -25.03 37.85
N SER A 275 19.81 -26.07 37.04
CA SER A 275 18.64 -26.34 36.22
C SER A 275 17.49 -26.89 37.07
N THR A 276 16.60 -26.01 37.53
CA THR A 276 15.25 -26.40 37.96
C THR A 276 14.31 -26.35 36.77
N GLY A 277 13.73 -27.51 36.44
CA GLY A 277 12.70 -27.66 35.40
C GLY A 277 11.53 -26.71 35.65
N ARG A 278 11.16 -25.94 34.62
CA ARG A 278 9.97 -25.11 34.62
C ARG A 278 8.85 -25.90 33.95
N GLU A 279 7.90 -26.34 34.77
CA GLU A 279 6.63 -26.91 34.34
C GLU A 279 5.95 -25.99 33.31
N THR A 280 5.57 -26.60 32.19
CA THR A 280 4.61 -26.04 31.24
C THR A 280 3.26 -25.84 31.93
N SER A 281 2.90 -24.60 32.19
CA SER A 281 1.53 -24.21 32.56
C SER A 281 0.59 -24.51 31.38
N PRO A 282 -0.52 -25.24 31.57
CA PRO A 282 -1.51 -25.41 30.52
C PRO A 282 -2.26 -24.09 30.30
N GLN A 283 -2.24 -23.60 29.05
CA GLN A 283 -3.13 -22.53 28.59
C GLN A 283 -4.60 -23.00 28.69
N PRO A 284 -5.55 -22.16 29.13
CA PRO A 284 -6.96 -22.51 29.06
C PRO A 284 -7.37 -22.52 27.58
N ARG A 285 -7.72 -23.70 27.05
CA ARG A 285 -8.39 -23.84 25.75
C ARG A 285 -9.77 -23.20 25.85
N GLY A 286 -9.86 -21.95 25.41
CA GLY A 286 -11.05 -21.11 25.48
C GLY A 286 -11.90 -21.04 24.22
N ASP A 287 -11.72 -21.89 23.20
CA ASP A 287 -12.36 -21.68 21.89
C ASP A 287 -13.28 -22.82 21.40
N GLY A 288 -13.77 -23.67 22.30
CA GLY A 288 -14.72 -24.74 21.95
C GLY A 288 -16.18 -24.28 21.92
N ASN A 289 -16.55 -23.28 22.72
CA ASN A 289 -17.96 -22.89 22.87
C ASN A 289 -18.43 -21.91 21.79
N VAL A 290 -17.55 -21.06 21.27
CA VAL A 290 -17.92 -20.03 20.28
C VAL A 290 -18.27 -20.67 18.93
N LEU A 291 -17.50 -21.67 18.49
CA LEU A 291 -17.78 -22.35 17.22
C LEU A 291 -19.08 -23.17 17.28
N LEU A 292 -19.34 -23.87 18.39
CA LEU A 292 -20.48 -24.79 18.50
C LEU A 292 -21.84 -24.08 18.54
N TRP A 293 -21.94 -22.88 19.12
CA TRP A 293 -23.21 -22.13 19.09
C TRP A 293 -23.45 -21.49 17.71
N VAL A 294 -22.39 -21.05 17.04
CA VAL A 294 -22.46 -20.51 15.68
C VAL A 294 -22.90 -21.59 14.69
N ASP A 295 -22.33 -22.80 14.78
CA ASP A 295 -22.74 -23.94 13.95
C ASP A 295 -24.22 -24.29 14.20
N ARG A 296 -24.69 -24.25 15.45
CA ARG A 296 -26.10 -24.46 15.77
C ARG A 296 -27.02 -23.36 15.26
N ALA A 297 -26.59 -22.10 15.31
CA ALA A 297 -27.34 -20.97 14.76
C ALA A 297 -27.46 -21.08 13.23
N ILE A 298 -26.39 -21.48 12.54
CA ILE A 298 -26.38 -21.70 11.08
C ILE A 298 -27.36 -22.82 10.71
N VAL A 299 -27.34 -23.95 11.43
CA VAL A 299 -28.26 -25.07 11.16
C VAL A 299 -29.73 -24.66 11.33
N VAL A 300 -30.06 -23.91 12.38
CA VAL A 300 -31.44 -23.42 12.60
C VAL A 300 -31.88 -22.49 11.46
N LEU A 301 -30.99 -21.63 10.98
CA LEU A 301 -31.27 -20.67 9.91
C LEU A 301 -31.47 -21.38 8.56
N VAL A 302 -30.69 -22.42 8.28
CA VAL A 302 -30.86 -23.28 7.10
C VAL A 302 -32.20 -24.03 7.15
N ILE A 303 -32.56 -24.60 8.29
CA ILE A 303 -33.85 -25.30 8.45
C ILE A 303 -35.02 -24.32 8.25
N ALA A 304 -34.94 -23.11 8.81
CA ALA A 304 -35.96 -22.08 8.63
C ALA A 304 -36.12 -21.67 7.16
N LEU A 305 -35.01 -21.49 6.43
CA LEU A 305 -35.03 -21.19 4.99
C LEU A 305 -35.65 -22.33 4.18
N VAL A 306 -35.29 -23.58 4.47
CA VAL A 306 -35.87 -24.75 3.81
C VAL A 306 -37.37 -24.84 4.09
N ALA A 307 -37.81 -24.59 5.33
CA ALA A 307 -39.22 -24.59 5.67
C ALA A 307 -40.01 -23.47 4.95
N ILE A 308 -39.41 -22.28 4.78
CA ILE A 308 -40.00 -21.18 4.02
C ILE A 308 -40.12 -21.55 2.54
N LEU A 309 -39.08 -22.16 1.96
CA LEU A 309 -39.11 -22.62 0.57
C LEU A 309 -40.17 -23.71 0.36
N ILE A 310 -40.23 -24.71 1.24
CA ILE A 310 -41.25 -25.76 1.20
C ILE A 310 -42.66 -25.14 1.29
N LYS A 311 -42.86 -24.18 2.20
CA LYS A 311 -44.15 -23.48 2.32
C LYS A 311 -44.51 -22.69 1.06
N MET A 312 -43.51 -22.11 0.39
CA MET A 312 -43.68 -21.37 -0.87
C MET A 312 -43.99 -22.28 -2.07
N PHE A 313 -43.60 -23.56 -2.03
CA PHE A 313 -43.93 -24.55 -3.08
C PHE A 313 -45.22 -25.34 -2.81
N ILE A 314 -45.73 -25.32 -1.58
CA ILE A 314 -46.97 -26.01 -1.18
C ILE A 314 -48.19 -25.06 -1.14
N THR A 315 -47.97 -23.74 -1.16
CA THR A 315 -49.03 -22.72 -1.27
C THR A 315 -49.10 -22.18 -2.69
#